data_AF-A0A373TEW0-F1
#
_entry.id   AF-A0A373TEW0-F1
#
_cell.length_a   1.000
_cell.length_b   1.000
_cell.length_c   1.000
_cell.angle_alpha   90.00
_cell.angle_beta   90.00
_cell.angle_gamma   90.00
#
_symmetry.space_group_name_H-M   'P 1'
#
loop_
_entity.id
_entity.type
_entity.pdbx_description
1 polymer ?
#
loop_
_entity_poly.entity_id
_entity_poly.type
_entity_poly.pdbx_seq_one_letter_code
_entity_poly.pdbx_strand_id
1 'polypeptide(L)'
;MVNMKNVLEDWTAITEEPLLENIDFTTEEISDLLIGMGLINGREKCREEDLERYIFLFGNEQEIYGADERSFIEGVGSVYIYDDISRKTNRGTIATKIFAADLCQFEDGVRSCFFFMKIINKANDGFNIFLFRTGDGFFVGCRLYDKDICKNCTLTEAIQFEEQLEELMDRLISLPSTDEFIPFYSSLVEAIEYRDIVLLDYDLKIKLKRGVNFAYLDMLSDVENVYHVNLGYAKEMYYKSFEAKEGLVDNSDYSIVREGLSYIRSNRMNTLEMLFEAEEMALLANETEQENDQILRLKEETTNRDSKNDAMLKEHLNDPEFMIKMLKAQKGI
;
A
#
# COMPACT_ATOMS: atom_id res chain seq x y z
N MET A 1 -50.68 16.24 -20.17
CA MET A 1 -49.96 15.76 -18.97
C MET A 1 -49.35 14.42 -19.31
N VAL A 2 -48.09 14.43 -19.74
CA VAL A 2 -47.31 13.20 -19.97
C VAL A 2 -46.71 12.83 -18.63
N ASN A 3 -46.99 11.61 -18.18
CA ASN A 3 -46.55 11.10 -16.88
C ASN A 3 -45.05 10.84 -16.95
N MET A 4 -44.27 11.79 -16.44
CA MET A 4 -42.81 11.79 -16.47
C MET A 4 -42.26 11.06 -15.22
N LYS A 5 -42.69 9.81 -15.01
CA LYS A 5 -42.32 9.02 -13.81
C LYS A 5 -41.54 7.73 -14.09
N ASN A 6 -41.35 7.31 -15.34
CA ASN A 6 -40.78 5.99 -15.64
C ASN A 6 -39.54 6.04 -16.57
N VAL A 7 -38.66 7.03 -16.44
CA VAL A 7 -37.44 7.10 -17.28
C VAL A 7 -36.14 7.12 -16.45
N LEU A 8 -36.23 7.15 -15.11
CA LEU A 8 -35.07 7.22 -14.22
C LEU A 8 -34.81 5.95 -13.40
N GLU A 9 -35.68 4.94 -13.46
CA GLU A 9 -35.52 3.70 -12.67
C GLU A 9 -34.70 2.61 -13.38
N ASP A 10 -34.39 2.76 -14.68
CA ASP A 10 -33.76 1.69 -15.48
C ASP A 10 -32.25 1.88 -15.79
N TRP A 11 -31.56 2.84 -15.15
CA TRP A 11 -30.15 3.16 -15.49
C TRP A 11 -29.12 2.84 -14.39
N THR A 12 -29.48 2.17 -13.29
CA THR A 12 -28.52 1.89 -12.19
C THR A 12 -28.59 0.49 -11.58
N ALA A 13 -29.23 -0.47 -12.24
CA ALA A 13 -29.18 -1.87 -11.80
C ALA A 13 -28.30 -2.70 -12.75
N ILE A 14 -27.02 -2.34 -12.85
CA ILE A 14 -26.00 -3.39 -13.03
C ILE A 14 -25.88 -3.98 -11.63
N THR A 15 -26.64 -5.03 -11.35
CA THR A 15 -26.35 -5.88 -10.20
C THR A 15 -25.07 -6.61 -10.56
N GLU A 16 -23.92 -6.04 -10.22
CA GLU A 16 -22.65 -6.75 -10.29
C GLU A 16 -22.76 -7.98 -9.40
N GLU A 17 -22.63 -9.16 -10.00
CA GLU A 17 -22.60 -10.41 -9.26
C GLU A 17 -21.30 -10.48 -8.46
N PRO A 18 -21.35 -10.90 -7.18
CA PRO A 18 -20.16 -10.96 -6.33
C PRO A 18 -19.15 -11.96 -6.91
N LEU A 19 -17.87 -11.56 -6.97
CA LEU A 19 -16.77 -12.37 -7.52
C LEU A 19 -16.67 -13.76 -6.87
N LEU A 20 -17.05 -13.87 -5.59
CA LEU A 20 -16.97 -15.10 -4.82
C LEU A 20 -17.84 -16.23 -5.39
N GLU A 21 -18.94 -15.89 -6.05
CA GLU A 21 -19.88 -16.84 -6.67
C GLU A 21 -19.44 -17.27 -8.07
N ASN A 22 -18.47 -16.56 -8.67
CA ASN A 22 -18.02 -16.74 -10.05
C ASN A 22 -16.67 -17.45 -10.19
N ILE A 23 -15.95 -17.65 -9.09
CA ILE A 23 -14.60 -18.25 -9.09
C ILE A 23 -14.59 -19.47 -8.14
N ASP A 24 -14.35 -20.66 -8.69
CA ASP A 24 -14.35 -21.92 -7.93
C ASP A 24 -13.06 -22.14 -7.10
N PHE A 25 -12.07 -21.25 -7.25
CA PHE A 25 -10.76 -21.27 -6.59
C PHE A 25 -9.94 -22.53 -6.91
N THR A 26 -9.99 -22.93 -8.17
CA THR A 26 -9.21 -24.04 -8.71
C THR A 26 -7.78 -23.61 -9.04
N THR A 27 -6.88 -24.58 -9.24
CA THR A 27 -5.48 -24.30 -9.65
C THR A 27 -5.38 -23.48 -10.94
N GLU A 28 -6.31 -23.67 -11.87
CA GLU A 28 -6.33 -22.96 -13.15
C GLU A 28 -6.75 -21.49 -12.94
N GLU A 29 -7.86 -21.26 -12.24
CA GLU A 29 -8.35 -19.90 -11.96
C GLU A 29 -7.38 -19.10 -11.09
N ILE A 30 -6.76 -19.71 -10.08
CA ILE A 30 -5.73 -19.06 -9.27
C ILE A 30 -4.55 -18.65 -10.15
N SER A 31 -4.14 -19.52 -11.08
CA SER A 31 -3.06 -19.21 -12.01
C SER A 31 -3.45 -18.06 -12.94
N ASP A 32 -4.66 -18.06 -13.48
CA ASP A 32 -5.17 -17.01 -14.36
C ASP A 32 -5.25 -15.66 -13.65
N LEU A 33 -5.73 -15.63 -12.39
CA LEU A 33 -5.73 -14.43 -11.55
C LEU A 33 -4.31 -13.90 -11.32
N LEU A 34 -3.37 -14.77 -10.94
CA LEU A 34 -1.99 -14.38 -10.69
C LEU A 34 -1.27 -13.92 -11.97
N ILE A 35 -1.60 -14.49 -13.12
CA ILE A 35 -1.11 -14.04 -14.45
C ILE A 35 -1.71 -12.67 -14.78
N GLY A 36 -3.02 -12.48 -14.58
CA GLY A 36 -3.72 -11.21 -14.81
C GLY A 36 -3.16 -10.08 -13.94
N MET A 37 -2.83 -10.39 -12.69
CA MET A 37 -2.14 -9.48 -11.76
C MET A 37 -0.65 -9.23 -12.10
N GLY A 38 -0.09 -9.95 -13.08
CA GLY A 38 1.33 -9.84 -13.44
C GLY A 38 2.30 -10.39 -12.38
N LEU A 39 1.82 -11.20 -11.45
CA LEU A 39 2.63 -11.79 -10.37
C LEU A 39 3.40 -13.04 -10.83
N ILE A 40 2.87 -13.76 -11.82
CA ILE A 40 3.51 -14.91 -12.48
C ILE A 40 3.46 -14.79 -14.00
N ASN A 41 4.34 -15.51 -14.71
CA ASN A 41 4.45 -15.47 -16.17
C ASN A 41 3.80 -16.68 -16.87
N GLY A 42 3.05 -17.50 -16.13
CA GLY A 42 2.39 -18.72 -16.62
C GLY A 42 3.34 -19.89 -16.90
N ARG A 43 4.62 -19.78 -16.52
CA ARG A 43 5.62 -20.87 -16.64
C ARG A 43 5.84 -21.60 -15.33
N GLU A 44 5.51 -20.94 -14.24
CA GLU A 44 5.63 -21.38 -12.86
C GLU A 44 4.61 -22.49 -12.61
N LYS A 45 5.03 -23.60 -11.99
CA LYS A 45 4.13 -24.72 -11.69
C LYS A 45 3.50 -24.50 -10.33
N CYS A 46 2.18 -24.66 -10.27
CA CYS A 46 1.44 -24.75 -9.02
C CYS A 46 1.54 -26.16 -8.44
N ARG A 47 1.77 -26.25 -7.13
CA ARG A 47 1.69 -27.47 -6.33
C ARG A 47 0.60 -27.29 -5.29
N GLU A 48 -0.34 -28.23 -5.24
CA GLU A 48 -1.32 -28.30 -4.17
C GLU A 48 -0.79 -29.26 -3.09
N GLU A 49 -0.65 -28.76 -1.87
CA GLU A 49 -0.26 -29.56 -0.71
C GLU A 49 -1.09 -29.17 0.50
N ASP A 50 -1.27 -30.12 1.43
CA ASP A 50 -1.86 -29.82 2.73
C ASP A 50 -0.92 -28.93 3.55
N LEU A 51 -1.45 -27.90 4.21
CA LEU A 51 -0.64 -26.91 4.95
C LEU A 51 0.16 -27.55 6.09
N GLU A 52 -0.42 -28.50 6.82
CA GLU A 52 0.26 -29.20 7.92
C GLU A 52 1.45 -29.97 7.36
N ARG A 53 1.23 -30.71 6.27
CA ARG A 53 2.28 -31.44 5.58
C ARG A 53 3.37 -30.51 5.04
N TYR A 54 2.98 -29.38 4.46
CA TYR A 54 3.92 -28.40 3.92
C TYR A 54 4.83 -27.82 5.01
N ILE A 55 4.25 -27.37 6.13
CA ILE A 55 5.02 -26.83 7.26
C ILE A 55 5.92 -27.91 7.87
N PHE A 56 5.46 -29.15 7.95
CA PHE A 56 6.28 -30.24 8.47
C PHE A 56 7.48 -30.57 7.57
N LEU A 57 7.32 -30.53 6.24
CA LEU A 57 8.37 -30.91 5.29
C LEU A 57 9.33 -29.77 4.93
N PHE A 58 8.80 -28.56 4.80
CA PHE A 58 9.52 -27.40 4.27
C PHE A 58 9.65 -26.26 5.28
N GLY A 59 8.90 -26.31 6.39
CA GLY A 59 9.02 -25.36 7.46
C GLY A 59 10.34 -25.51 8.22
N ASN A 60 10.73 -24.44 8.89
CA ASN A 60 11.97 -24.39 9.64
C ASN A 60 11.91 -25.23 10.91
N GLU A 61 12.84 -26.19 11.05
CA GLU A 61 12.94 -27.11 12.20
C GLU A 61 13.15 -26.41 13.56
N GLN A 62 13.63 -25.16 13.56
CA GLN A 62 13.88 -24.38 14.78
C GLN A 62 12.64 -23.63 15.30
N GLU A 63 11.57 -23.58 14.51
CA GLU A 63 10.35 -22.87 14.87
C GLU A 63 9.44 -23.71 15.76
N ILE A 64 8.86 -23.07 16.77
CA ILE A 64 7.96 -23.72 17.71
C ILE A 64 6.58 -23.10 17.54
N TYR A 65 5.61 -23.91 17.14
CA TYR A 65 4.22 -23.52 17.00
C TYR A 65 3.45 -23.80 18.30
N GLY A 66 2.73 -22.81 18.81
CA GLY A 66 1.79 -22.90 19.93
C GLY A 66 0.53 -23.69 19.59
N ALA A 67 -0.33 -23.90 20.58
CA ALA A 67 -1.56 -24.68 20.39
C ALA A 67 -2.51 -24.04 19.37
N ASP A 68 -2.71 -22.72 19.46
CA ASP A 68 -3.58 -21.98 18.54
C ASP A 68 -3.02 -22.00 17.11
N GLU A 69 -1.70 -21.87 16.96
CA GLU A 69 -1.03 -21.97 15.65
C GLU A 69 -1.24 -23.34 15.02
N ARG A 70 -1.08 -24.44 15.79
CA ARG A 70 -1.29 -25.80 15.28
C ARG A 70 -2.74 -26.06 14.91
N SER A 71 -3.69 -25.64 15.76
CA SER A 71 -5.12 -25.79 15.47
C SER A 71 -5.52 -25.02 14.21
N PHE A 72 -4.90 -23.86 13.96
CA PHE A 72 -5.13 -23.13 12.72
C PHE A 72 -4.52 -23.88 11.52
N ILE A 73 -3.28 -24.34 11.62
CA ILE A 73 -2.58 -25.09 10.55
C ILE A 73 -3.39 -26.32 10.11
N GLU A 74 -3.83 -27.13 11.07
CA GLU A 74 -4.67 -28.32 10.84
C GLU A 74 -6.04 -27.94 10.24
N GLY A 75 -6.52 -26.73 10.51
CA GLY A 75 -7.81 -26.23 10.06
C GLY A 75 -7.84 -25.63 8.66
N VAL A 76 -6.70 -25.32 8.02
CA VAL A 76 -6.66 -24.67 6.69
C VAL A 76 -6.92 -25.67 5.55
N GLY A 77 -6.29 -26.85 5.59
CA GLY A 77 -6.36 -27.83 4.50
C GLY A 77 -5.38 -27.53 3.35
N SER A 78 -5.86 -27.61 2.10
CA SER A 78 -5.03 -27.45 0.89
C SER A 78 -4.53 -26.01 0.71
N VAL A 79 -3.26 -25.88 0.36
CA VAL A 79 -2.61 -24.64 -0.06
C VAL A 79 -1.94 -24.81 -1.42
N TYR A 80 -2.01 -23.76 -2.22
CA TYR A 80 -1.46 -23.69 -3.57
C TYR A 80 -0.15 -22.91 -3.53
N ILE A 81 0.94 -23.55 -3.97
CA ILE A 81 2.29 -23.03 -3.84
C ILE A 81 2.93 -22.99 -5.22
N TYR A 82 3.45 -21.83 -5.61
CA TYR A 82 4.16 -21.64 -6.87
C TYR A 82 5.68 -21.74 -6.65
N ASP A 83 6.39 -22.18 -7.69
CA ASP A 83 7.86 -22.29 -7.67
C ASP A 83 8.52 -20.92 -7.38
N ASP A 84 9.63 -20.95 -6.63
CA ASP A 84 10.35 -19.76 -6.19
C ASP A 84 10.85 -18.87 -7.34
N ILE A 85 10.45 -17.59 -7.31
CA ILE A 85 10.96 -16.56 -8.23
C ILE A 85 12.15 -15.88 -7.56
N SER A 86 13.35 -16.10 -8.08
CA SER A 86 14.58 -15.50 -7.53
C SER A 86 14.76 -14.07 -8.02
N ARG A 87 14.81 -13.10 -7.08
CA ARG A 87 15.11 -11.69 -7.36
C ARG A 87 16.48 -11.31 -6.83
N LYS A 88 17.18 -10.38 -7.50
CA LYS A 88 18.53 -9.95 -7.16
C LYS A 88 18.48 -8.79 -6.17
N THR A 89 19.38 -8.83 -5.20
CA THR A 89 19.74 -7.70 -4.32
C THR A 89 21.22 -7.40 -4.50
N ASN A 90 21.71 -6.26 -3.99
CA ASN A 90 23.14 -5.95 -4.10
C ASN A 90 24.03 -6.97 -3.36
N ARG A 91 23.48 -7.72 -2.39
CA ARG A 91 24.23 -8.64 -1.53
C ARG A 91 23.87 -10.13 -1.70
N GLY A 92 22.94 -10.46 -2.59
CA GLY A 92 22.51 -11.85 -2.81
C GLY A 92 21.24 -11.99 -3.63
N THR A 93 20.58 -13.13 -3.50
CA THR A 93 19.30 -13.42 -4.16
C THR A 93 18.22 -13.70 -3.12
N ILE A 94 17.06 -13.09 -3.29
CA ILE A 94 15.88 -13.32 -2.46
C ILE A 94 14.90 -14.20 -3.22
N ALA A 95 14.52 -15.32 -2.62
CA ALA A 95 13.42 -16.14 -3.12
C ALA A 95 12.10 -15.43 -2.82
N THR A 96 11.31 -15.22 -3.88
CA THR A 96 9.92 -14.76 -3.79
C THR A 96 9.01 -15.96 -3.96
N LYS A 97 8.17 -16.23 -2.97
CA LYS A 97 7.22 -17.35 -2.98
C LYS A 97 5.80 -16.81 -3.03
N ILE A 98 4.93 -17.48 -3.78
CA ILE A 98 3.51 -17.12 -3.88
C ILE A 98 2.71 -18.28 -3.30
N PHE A 99 1.83 -17.93 -2.36
CA PHE A 99 0.91 -18.85 -1.71
C PHE A 99 -0.52 -18.42 -2.01
N ALA A 100 -1.39 -19.37 -2.32
CA ALA A 100 -2.83 -19.15 -2.33
C ALA A 100 -3.54 -20.15 -1.41
N ALA A 101 -4.57 -19.69 -0.70
CA ALA A 101 -5.32 -20.51 0.24
C ALA A 101 -6.80 -20.11 0.27
N ASP A 102 -7.67 -21.11 0.40
CA ASP A 102 -9.09 -20.91 0.70
C ASP A 102 -9.28 -20.93 2.22
N LEU A 103 -9.77 -19.83 2.76
CA LEU A 103 -9.99 -19.60 4.18
C LEU A 103 -11.48 -19.36 4.48
N CYS A 104 -12.39 -19.70 3.56
CA CYS A 104 -13.83 -19.50 3.74
C CYS A 104 -14.43 -20.25 4.95
N GLN A 105 -13.75 -21.27 5.47
CA GLN A 105 -14.18 -21.99 6.67
C GLN A 105 -14.02 -21.20 7.98
N PHE A 106 -13.27 -20.10 7.96
CA PHE A 106 -13.08 -19.25 9.14
C PHE A 106 -14.04 -18.06 9.12
N GLU A 107 -14.65 -17.75 10.26
CA GLU A 107 -15.65 -16.66 10.37
C GLU A 107 -15.04 -15.26 10.16
N ASP A 108 -13.80 -15.05 10.61
CA ASP A 108 -13.08 -13.78 10.50
C ASP A 108 -12.02 -13.88 9.39
N GLY A 109 -12.38 -13.41 8.19
CA GLY A 109 -11.54 -13.50 7.00
C GLY A 109 -10.22 -12.75 7.18
N VAL A 110 -10.29 -11.50 7.64
CA VAL A 110 -9.11 -10.63 7.84
C VAL A 110 -8.14 -11.23 8.86
N ARG A 111 -8.64 -11.67 10.02
CA ARG A 111 -7.81 -12.31 11.04
C ARG A 111 -7.17 -13.59 10.52
N SER A 112 -7.91 -14.39 9.77
CA SER A 112 -7.41 -15.66 9.22
C SER A 112 -6.31 -15.41 8.19
N CYS A 113 -6.46 -14.41 7.33
CA CYS A 113 -5.41 -13.96 6.40
C CYS A 113 -4.13 -13.55 7.15
N PHE A 114 -4.23 -12.67 8.16
CA PHE A 114 -3.07 -12.26 8.96
C PHE A 114 -2.42 -13.42 9.71
N PHE A 115 -3.22 -14.33 10.26
CA PHE A 115 -2.73 -15.51 10.97
C PHE A 115 -1.94 -16.41 10.01
N PHE A 116 -2.51 -16.72 8.84
CA PHE A 116 -1.85 -17.51 7.80
C PHE A 116 -0.52 -16.89 7.38
N MET A 117 -0.52 -15.59 7.03
CA MET A 117 0.70 -14.89 6.62
C MET A 117 1.78 -14.97 7.69
N LYS A 118 1.43 -14.80 8.97
CA LYS A 118 2.39 -14.88 10.08
C LYS A 118 2.95 -16.30 10.26
N ILE A 119 2.13 -17.35 10.13
CA ILE A 119 2.59 -18.74 10.16
C ILE A 119 3.57 -19.01 9.01
N ILE A 120 3.23 -18.63 7.78
CA ILE A 120 4.09 -18.88 6.62
C ILE A 120 5.37 -18.07 6.71
N ASN A 121 5.31 -16.81 7.15
CA ASN A 121 6.51 -15.98 7.34
C ASN A 121 7.43 -16.48 8.46
N LYS A 122 6.87 -17.25 9.41
CA LYS A 122 7.62 -17.98 10.44
C LYS A 122 8.22 -19.26 9.87
N ALA A 123 7.46 -20.02 9.07
CA ALA A 123 7.91 -21.27 8.47
C ALA A 123 9.00 -21.08 7.39
N ASN A 124 8.87 -20.02 6.58
CA ASN A 124 9.68 -19.77 5.40
C ASN A 124 10.45 -18.45 5.48
N ASP A 125 11.76 -18.55 5.21
CA ASP A 125 12.59 -17.39 4.89
C ASP A 125 12.28 -16.89 3.46
N GLY A 126 12.50 -15.60 3.22
CA GLY A 126 12.25 -14.97 1.91
C GLY A 126 11.03 -14.06 1.88
N PHE A 127 10.74 -13.54 0.70
CA PHE A 127 9.61 -12.65 0.45
C PHE A 127 8.39 -13.48 0.02
N ASN A 128 7.31 -13.38 0.77
CA ASN A 128 6.10 -14.16 0.50
C ASN A 128 4.97 -13.22 0.05
N ILE A 129 4.29 -13.60 -1.03
CA ILE A 129 3.08 -12.96 -1.55
C ILE A 129 1.93 -13.96 -1.37
N PHE A 130 0.75 -13.46 -1.05
CA PHE A 130 -0.39 -14.25 -0.67
C PHE A 130 -1.64 -13.85 -1.44
N LEU A 131 -2.42 -14.84 -1.86
CA LEU A 131 -3.77 -14.68 -2.40
C LEU A 131 -4.74 -15.51 -1.54
N PHE A 132 -5.77 -14.88 -1.00
CA PHE A 132 -6.73 -15.54 -0.14
C PHE A 132 -8.13 -15.44 -0.73
N ARG A 133 -8.88 -16.54 -0.62
CA ARG A 133 -10.35 -16.52 -0.70
C ARG A 133 -10.90 -16.62 0.73
N THR A 134 -11.85 -15.77 1.07
CA THR A 134 -12.52 -15.78 2.38
C THR A 134 -14.02 -15.60 2.18
N GLY A 135 -14.82 -15.73 3.25
CA GLY A 135 -16.24 -15.40 3.20
C GLY A 135 -16.52 -13.93 2.86
N ASP A 136 -15.56 -13.03 3.12
CA ASP A 136 -15.70 -11.59 2.89
C ASP A 136 -15.31 -11.15 1.47
N GLY A 137 -14.63 -12.02 0.70
CA GLY A 137 -14.05 -11.68 -0.60
C GLY A 137 -12.65 -12.25 -0.81
N PHE A 138 -12.00 -11.78 -1.86
CA PHE A 138 -10.59 -12.05 -2.12
C PHE A 138 -9.68 -11.03 -1.43
N PHE A 139 -8.51 -11.47 -1.00
CA PHE A 139 -7.48 -10.60 -0.46
C PHE A 139 -6.13 -10.92 -1.08
N VAL A 140 -5.34 -9.88 -1.31
CA VAL A 140 -3.93 -10.01 -1.68
C VAL A 140 -3.08 -9.46 -0.53
N GLY A 141 -2.04 -10.18 -0.15
CA GLY A 141 -1.17 -9.80 0.94
C GLY A 141 0.29 -10.03 0.61
N CYS A 142 1.18 -9.41 1.38
CA CYS A 142 2.61 -9.67 1.26
C CYS A 142 3.35 -9.49 2.60
N ARG A 143 4.54 -10.08 2.68
CA ARG A 143 5.46 -9.89 3.80
C ARG A 143 6.02 -8.46 3.79
N LEU A 144 6.06 -7.81 4.95
CA LEU A 144 6.74 -6.55 5.15
C LEU A 144 8.07 -6.77 5.87
N TYR A 145 9.08 -5.99 5.46
CA TYR A 145 10.33 -5.82 6.18
C TYR A 145 10.29 -4.42 6.82
N ASP A 146 9.62 -4.33 7.97
CA ASP A 146 9.53 -3.11 8.78
C ASP A 146 10.32 -3.30 10.09
N LYS A 147 10.79 -2.22 10.69
CA LYS A 147 11.53 -2.22 11.96
C LYS A 147 10.69 -2.74 13.13
N ASP A 148 9.37 -2.63 13.01
CA ASP A 148 8.45 -3.25 13.96
C ASP A 148 8.17 -4.70 13.53
N ILE A 149 8.78 -5.65 14.24
CA ILE A 149 8.59 -7.11 14.05
C ILE A 149 7.09 -7.50 14.09
N CYS A 150 6.24 -6.71 14.73
CA CYS A 150 4.79 -6.96 14.76
C CYS A 150 4.10 -6.64 13.42
N LYS A 151 4.67 -5.73 12.63
CA LYS A 151 4.17 -5.26 11.32
C LYS A 151 4.90 -5.96 10.16
N ASN A 152 4.96 -7.28 10.22
CA ASN A 152 5.67 -8.10 9.23
C ASN A 152 4.82 -8.55 8.02
N CYS A 153 3.59 -8.05 7.89
CA CYS A 153 2.72 -8.32 6.74
C CYS A 153 1.65 -7.23 6.57
N THR A 154 1.14 -7.13 5.35
CA THR A 154 0.05 -6.25 4.93
C THR A 154 -0.97 -7.01 4.07
N LEU A 155 -2.16 -6.45 3.93
CA LEU A 155 -3.30 -7.02 3.23
C LEU A 155 -4.04 -5.91 2.48
N THR A 156 -4.60 -6.22 1.31
CA THR A 156 -5.52 -5.33 0.58
C THR A 156 -6.86 -5.18 1.31
N GLU A 157 -7.70 -4.28 0.82
CA GLU A 157 -9.14 -4.34 1.05
C GLU A 157 -9.76 -5.64 0.53
N ALA A 158 -10.94 -5.97 1.04
CA ALA A 158 -11.73 -7.08 0.54
C ALA A 158 -12.17 -6.80 -0.91
N ILE A 159 -11.76 -7.66 -1.82
CA ILE A 159 -12.11 -7.61 -3.24
C ILE A 159 -13.37 -8.45 -3.43
N GLN A 160 -14.51 -7.78 -3.53
CA GLN A 160 -15.84 -8.38 -3.68
C GLN A 160 -16.35 -8.28 -5.12
N PHE A 161 -15.96 -7.22 -5.83
CA PHE A 161 -16.47 -6.89 -7.17
C PHE A 161 -15.33 -6.82 -8.20
N GLU A 162 -15.68 -7.06 -9.46
CA GLU A 162 -14.73 -7.07 -10.59
C GLU A 162 -14.01 -5.71 -10.73
N GLU A 163 -14.71 -4.59 -10.51
CA GLU A 163 -14.11 -3.25 -10.54
C GLU A 163 -12.93 -3.11 -9.55
N GLN A 164 -13.05 -3.66 -8.35
CA GLN A 164 -11.99 -3.62 -7.33
C GLN A 164 -10.79 -4.49 -7.72
N LEU A 165 -11.07 -5.62 -8.40
CA LEU A 165 -10.04 -6.50 -8.93
C LEU A 165 -9.28 -5.82 -10.07
N GLU A 166 -10.00 -5.15 -10.99
CA GLU A 166 -9.42 -4.36 -12.07
C GLU A 166 -8.54 -3.22 -11.54
N GLU A 167 -8.99 -2.47 -10.52
CA GLU A 167 -8.19 -1.41 -9.91
C GLU A 167 -6.88 -1.95 -9.30
N LEU A 168 -6.93 -3.12 -8.65
CA LEU A 168 -5.73 -3.76 -8.13
C LEU A 168 -4.82 -4.22 -9.28
N MET A 169 -5.36 -4.83 -10.33
CA MET A 169 -4.60 -5.26 -11.50
C MET A 169 -3.90 -4.08 -12.18
N ASP A 170 -4.57 -2.95 -12.36
CA ASP A 170 -3.98 -1.74 -12.94
C ASP A 170 -2.80 -1.23 -12.11
N ARG A 171 -2.91 -1.25 -10.78
CA ARG A 171 -1.81 -0.92 -9.88
C ARG A 171 -0.65 -1.90 -10.04
N LEU A 172 -0.92 -3.20 -10.10
CA LEU A 172 0.11 -4.23 -10.21
C LEU A 172 0.78 -4.29 -11.60
N ILE A 173 0.07 -3.95 -12.68
CA ILE A 173 0.66 -3.86 -14.03
C ILE A 173 1.72 -2.76 -14.09
N SER A 174 1.61 -1.72 -13.26
CA SER A 174 2.60 -0.64 -13.17
C SER A 174 3.90 -1.03 -12.45
N LEU A 175 4.01 -2.28 -11.96
CA LEU A 175 5.20 -2.78 -11.30
C LEU A 175 6.43 -2.72 -12.23
N PRO A 176 7.60 -2.37 -11.69
CA PRO A 176 8.82 -2.30 -12.48
C PRO A 176 9.19 -3.70 -13.00
N SER A 177 9.42 -3.81 -14.31
CA SER A 177 9.93 -5.03 -14.95
C SER A 177 11.42 -5.21 -14.67
N THR A 178 11.81 -5.26 -13.40
CA THR A 178 13.19 -5.35 -12.92
C THR A 178 13.41 -6.67 -12.18
N ASP A 179 14.59 -7.26 -12.39
CA ASP A 179 15.08 -8.38 -11.58
C ASP A 179 15.48 -7.93 -10.16
N GLU A 180 15.60 -6.62 -9.93
CA GLU A 180 15.98 -6.03 -8.66
C GLU A 180 14.84 -6.12 -7.65
N PHE A 181 15.18 -6.59 -6.44
CA PHE A 181 14.20 -6.83 -5.39
C PHE A 181 13.69 -5.55 -4.75
N ILE A 182 14.54 -4.57 -4.42
CA ILE A 182 14.13 -3.35 -3.70
C ILE A 182 13.07 -2.55 -4.48
N PRO A 183 13.28 -2.22 -5.78
CA PRO A 183 12.26 -1.48 -6.54
C PRO A 183 10.97 -2.27 -6.66
N PHE A 184 11.05 -3.57 -6.90
CA PHE A 184 9.89 -4.45 -6.98
C PHE A 184 9.12 -4.50 -5.65
N TYR A 185 9.82 -4.69 -4.53
CA TYR A 185 9.24 -4.75 -3.19
C TYR A 185 8.53 -3.44 -2.85
N SER A 186 9.19 -2.30 -3.02
CA SER A 186 8.61 -0.99 -2.69
C SER A 186 7.34 -0.72 -3.50
N SER A 187 7.37 -0.97 -4.81
CA SER A 187 6.18 -0.78 -5.66
C SER A 187 5.06 -1.77 -5.36
N LEU A 188 5.39 -3.02 -5.02
CA LEU A 188 4.39 -4.04 -4.68
C LEU A 188 3.73 -3.75 -3.33
N VAL A 189 4.51 -3.39 -2.32
CA VAL A 189 3.97 -2.94 -1.03
C VAL A 189 3.10 -1.73 -1.24
N GLU A 190 3.53 -0.75 -2.02
CA GLU A 190 2.75 0.45 -2.32
C GLU A 190 1.42 0.14 -3.04
N ALA A 191 1.39 -0.88 -3.90
CA ALA A 191 0.20 -1.32 -4.61
C ALA A 191 -0.78 -2.08 -3.71
N ILE A 192 -0.28 -2.93 -2.81
CA ILE A 192 -1.06 -3.80 -1.91
C ILE A 192 -1.52 -3.05 -0.67
N GLU A 193 -0.68 -2.17 -0.12
CA GLU A 193 -0.94 -1.49 1.14
C GLU A 193 -2.27 -0.76 1.06
N TYR A 194 -3.15 -1.10 2.01
CA TYR A 194 -4.39 -0.39 2.25
C TYR A 194 -4.09 1.11 2.30
N ARG A 195 -4.59 1.85 1.31
CA ARG A 195 -4.55 3.29 1.37
C ARG A 195 -5.92 3.76 1.82
N ASP A 196 -5.94 4.62 2.83
CA ASP A 196 -6.99 5.63 2.99
C ASP A 196 -6.97 6.57 1.77
N ILE A 197 -7.18 6.07 0.55
CA ILE A 197 -7.67 6.91 -0.54
C ILE A 197 -9.17 7.01 -0.34
N VAL A 198 -9.54 7.62 0.79
CA VAL A 198 -10.67 8.52 0.69
C VAL A 198 -10.15 9.66 -0.18
N LEU A 199 -10.52 9.65 -1.46
CA LEU A 199 -10.64 10.84 -2.29
C LEU A 199 -11.66 11.79 -1.65
N LEU A 200 -11.44 12.17 -0.38
CA LEU A 200 -12.05 13.33 0.23
C LEU A 200 -11.44 14.50 -0.52
N ASP A 201 -12.22 15.04 -1.45
CA ASP A 201 -12.08 16.40 -1.95
C ASP A 201 -11.55 17.29 -0.82
N TYR A 202 -10.50 18.08 -1.10
CA TYR A 202 -9.83 18.92 -0.12
C TYR A 202 -10.84 19.82 0.62
N ASP A 203 -11.88 20.24 -0.09
CA ASP A 203 -12.99 21.00 0.49
C ASP A 203 -13.85 20.17 1.44
N LEU A 204 -14.06 18.88 1.15
CA LEU A 204 -14.73 17.94 2.06
C LEU A 204 -13.90 17.69 3.32
N LYS A 205 -12.57 17.55 3.22
CA LYS A 205 -11.68 17.43 4.40
C LYS A 205 -11.78 18.67 5.31
N ILE A 206 -11.80 19.86 4.71
CA ILE A 206 -11.95 21.11 5.45
C ILE A 206 -13.34 21.21 6.08
N LYS A 207 -14.41 20.89 5.34
CA LYS A 207 -15.78 20.88 5.85
C LYS A 207 -15.93 19.91 7.03
N LEU A 208 -15.39 18.69 6.90
CA LEU A 208 -15.43 17.67 7.95
C LEU A 208 -14.59 18.02 9.19
N LYS A 209 -13.48 18.76 9.04
CA LYS A 209 -12.68 19.27 10.18
C LYS A 209 -13.36 20.42 10.93
N ARG A 210 -14.10 21.26 10.22
CA ARG A 210 -14.81 22.41 10.80
C ARG A 210 -16.12 22.03 11.47
N GLY A 211 -16.67 20.86 11.15
CA GLY A 211 -17.93 20.36 11.69
C GLY A 211 -19.15 20.96 10.98
N VAL A 212 -20.33 20.68 11.53
CA VAL A 212 -21.61 21.15 10.99
C VAL A 212 -21.63 22.68 10.96
N ASN A 213 -21.86 23.26 9.79
CA ASN A 213 -22.02 24.71 9.66
C ASN A 213 -23.48 25.12 9.90
N PHE A 214 -23.77 25.55 11.13
CA PHE A 214 -25.12 26.00 11.52
C PHE A 214 -25.63 27.20 10.71
N ALA A 215 -24.74 28.08 10.24
CA ALA A 215 -25.15 29.22 9.41
C ALA A 215 -25.73 28.79 8.05
N TYR A 216 -25.27 27.65 7.51
CA TYR A 216 -25.83 27.08 6.28
C TYR A 216 -27.24 26.49 6.53
N LEU A 217 -27.45 25.86 7.68
CA LEU A 217 -28.76 25.34 8.09
C LEU A 217 -29.78 26.45 8.39
N ASP A 218 -29.32 27.55 8.98
CA ASP A 218 -30.12 28.76 9.18
C ASP A 218 -30.51 29.35 7.82
N MET A 219 -29.57 29.46 6.88
CA MET A 219 -29.87 29.89 5.51
C MET A 219 -30.90 28.99 4.82
N LEU A 220 -30.79 27.67 4.95
CA LEU A 220 -31.79 26.73 4.40
C LEU A 220 -33.17 26.93 5.07
N SER A 221 -33.20 27.26 6.36
CA SER A 221 -34.43 27.57 7.09
C SER A 221 -35.05 28.90 6.63
N ASP A 222 -34.22 29.92 6.36
CA ASP A 222 -34.68 31.19 5.81
C ASP A 222 -35.24 31.03 4.39
N VAL A 223 -34.60 30.22 3.55
CA VAL A 223 -35.10 29.89 2.20
C VAL A 223 -36.43 29.14 2.27
N GLU A 224 -36.56 28.17 3.17
CA GLU A 224 -37.81 27.45 3.43
C GLU A 224 -38.93 28.41 3.86
N ASN A 225 -38.62 29.40 4.71
CA ASN A 225 -39.57 30.41 5.17
C ASN A 225 -39.97 31.41 4.08
N VAL A 226 -39.03 31.83 3.22
CA VAL A 226 -39.27 32.84 2.18
C VAL A 226 -39.97 32.25 0.95
N TYR A 227 -39.59 31.04 0.55
CA TYR A 227 -40.08 30.41 -0.69
C TYR A 227 -41.14 29.33 -0.45
N HIS A 228 -41.44 29.01 0.82
CA HIS A 228 -42.40 27.98 1.21
C HIS A 228 -42.12 26.60 0.58
N VAL A 229 -40.83 26.23 0.50
CA VAL A 229 -40.36 24.94 -0.02
C VAL A 229 -39.86 24.08 1.13
N ASN A 230 -40.29 22.82 1.20
CA ASN A 230 -39.80 21.89 2.21
C ASN A 230 -38.34 21.50 1.93
N LEU A 231 -37.44 21.93 2.81
CA LEU A 231 -36.02 21.61 2.75
C LEU A 231 -35.58 20.67 3.87
N GLY A 232 -36.53 20.04 4.57
CA GLY A 232 -36.27 19.09 5.65
C GLY A 232 -35.38 17.93 5.21
N TYR A 233 -35.64 17.36 4.03
CA TYR A 233 -34.80 16.30 3.45
C TYR A 233 -33.36 16.75 3.21
N ALA A 234 -33.14 17.97 2.70
CA ALA A 234 -31.79 18.50 2.46
C ALA A 234 -31.03 18.76 3.76
N LYS A 235 -31.71 19.26 4.80
CA LYS A 235 -31.13 19.44 6.14
C LYS A 235 -30.77 18.09 6.76
N GLU A 236 -31.64 17.10 6.65
CA GLU A 236 -31.41 15.74 7.16
C GLU A 236 -30.23 15.06 6.43
N MET A 237 -30.17 15.16 5.10
CA MET A 237 -29.04 14.66 4.31
C MET A 237 -27.73 15.37 4.67
N TYR A 238 -27.78 16.67 4.95
CA TYR A 238 -26.61 17.42 5.41
C TYR A 238 -26.12 16.89 6.77
N TYR A 239 -27.00 16.69 7.75
CA TYR A 239 -26.63 16.08 9.04
C TYR A 239 -26.08 14.66 8.86
N LYS A 240 -26.78 13.82 8.10
CA LYS A 240 -26.36 12.44 7.80
C LYS A 240 -25.00 12.37 7.11
N SER A 241 -24.62 13.38 6.32
CA SER A 241 -23.28 13.43 5.72
C SER A 241 -22.14 13.61 6.73
N PHE A 242 -22.41 14.11 7.94
CA PHE A 242 -21.45 14.18 9.04
C PHE A 242 -21.58 12.98 9.98
N GLU A 243 -22.78 12.41 10.13
CA GLU A 243 -23.01 11.17 10.91
C GLU A 243 -22.50 9.92 10.18
N ALA A 244 -22.46 9.92 8.84
CA ALA A 244 -21.85 8.88 8.00
C ALA A 244 -20.34 8.69 8.27
N LYS A 245 -19.72 9.53 9.11
CA LYS A 245 -18.40 9.26 9.70
C LYS A 245 -18.38 8.02 10.60
N GLU A 246 -19.52 7.53 11.11
CA GLU A 246 -19.58 6.23 11.78
C GLU A 246 -19.54 5.04 10.80
N GLY A 247 -19.50 5.31 9.49
CA GLY A 247 -19.36 4.29 8.43
C GLY A 247 -18.14 4.50 7.52
N LEU A 248 -17.17 5.36 7.90
CA LEU A 248 -15.85 5.34 7.29
C LEU A 248 -15.12 4.12 7.86
N VAL A 249 -15.04 3.09 7.02
CA VAL A 249 -14.52 1.74 7.29
C VAL A 249 -13.28 1.75 8.20
N ASP A 250 -13.34 0.84 9.16
CA ASP A 250 -12.46 0.61 10.28
C ASP A 250 -10.98 0.42 9.90
N ASN A 251 -10.20 1.50 9.91
CA ASN A 251 -8.74 1.42 10.12
C ASN A 251 -8.39 0.79 11.48
N SER A 252 -9.35 0.74 12.40
CA SER A 252 -9.16 0.13 13.70
C SER A 252 -9.05 -1.39 13.58
N ASP A 253 -9.78 -2.06 12.67
CA ASP A 253 -9.80 -3.53 12.61
C ASP A 253 -8.48 -4.15 12.14
N TYR A 254 -7.88 -3.72 11.03
CA TYR A 254 -6.64 -4.33 10.52
C TYR A 254 -5.46 -4.15 11.48
N SER A 255 -5.35 -2.96 12.08
CA SER A 255 -4.29 -2.66 13.04
C SER A 255 -4.48 -3.43 14.35
N ILE A 256 -5.71 -3.49 14.87
CA ILE A 256 -6.07 -4.24 16.08
C ILE A 256 -5.86 -5.75 15.86
N VAL A 257 -6.29 -6.30 14.73
CA VAL A 257 -6.11 -7.73 14.39
C VAL A 257 -4.62 -8.07 14.29
N ARG A 258 -3.83 -7.23 13.61
CA ARG A 258 -2.38 -7.42 13.47
C ARG A 258 -1.66 -7.35 14.82
N GLU A 259 -2.02 -6.40 15.68
CA GLU A 259 -1.48 -6.27 17.03
C GLU A 259 -1.93 -7.44 17.94
N GLY A 260 -3.17 -7.89 17.81
CA GLY A 260 -3.72 -9.05 18.51
C GLY A 260 -3.00 -10.35 18.17
N LEU A 261 -2.40 -10.45 16.98
CA LEU A 261 -1.57 -11.57 16.52
C LEU A 261 -0.06 -11.34 16.72
N SER A 262 0.33 -10.33 17.50
CA SER A 262 1.74 -10.01 17.75
C SER A 262 2.51 -11.09 18.52
N TYR A 263 1.84 -12.06 19.13
CA TYR A 263 2.47 -13.21 19.80
C TYR A 263 3.06 -14.22 18.80
N ILE A 264 2.59 -14.23 17.54
CA ILE A 264 3.13 -15.07 16.48
C ILE A 264 4.39 -14.40 15.94
N ARG A 265 5.54 -14.83 16.46
CA ARG A 265 6.87 -14.36 16.07
C ARG A 265 7.75 -15.55 15.72
N SER A 266 8.70 -15.32 14.82
CA SER A 266 9.79 -16.25 14.56
C SER A 266 10.76 -16.24 15.74
N ASN A 267 11.25 -17.42 16.14
CA ASN A 267 12.29 -17.55 17.15
C ASN A 267 13.68 -17.15 16.63
N ARG A 268 13.83 -17.02 15.31
CA ARG A 268 15.09 -16.69 14.65
C ARG A 268 15.15 -15.21 14.28
N MET A 269 16.36 -14.67 14.37
CA MET A 269 16.66 -13.34 13.82
C MET A 269 16.69 -13.43 12.28
N ASN A 270 15.80 -12.70 11.63
CA ASN A 270 15.64 -12.69 10.18
C ASN A 270 16.84 -12.02 9.51
N THR A 271 17.79 -12.81 9.01
CA THR A 271 19.01 -12.29 8.37
C THR A 271 18.73 -11.52 7.09
N LEU A 272 17.60 -11.77 6.43
CA LEU A 272 17.18 -11.03 5.24
C LEU A 272 16.68 -9.63 5.60
N GLU A 273 15.93 -9.49 6.69
CA GLU A 273 15.51 -8.19 7.23
C GLU A 273 16.71 -7.35 7.66
N MET A 274 17.71 -7.96 8.31
CA MET A 274 18.97 -7.27 8.60
C MET A 274 19.72 -6.83 7.34
N LEU A 275 19.70 -7.64 6.27
CA LEU A 275 20.31 -7.27 4.99
C LEU A 275 19.54 -6.13 4.30
N PHE A 276 18.21 -6.16 4.40
CA PHE A 276 17.32 -5.12 3.87
C PHE A 276 17.54 -3.79 4.60
N GLU A 277 17.52 -3.78 5.94
CA GLU A 277 17.81 -2.58 6.74
C GLU A 277 19.20 -2.00 6.41
N ALA A 278 20.19 -2.86 6.20
CA ALA A 278 21.54 -2.43 5.82
C ALA A 278 21.62 -1.86 4.40
N GLU A 279 20.81 -2.37 3.47
CA GLU A 279 20.74 -1.91 2.08
C GLU A 279 19.96 -0.61 1.96
N GLU A 280 18.82 -0.49 2.65
CA GLU A 280 18.05 0.74 2.77
C GLU A 280 18.89 1.86 3.39
N MET A 281 19.60 1.59 4.50
CA MET A 281 20.52 2.56 5.09
C MET A 281 21.67 2.95 4.16
N ALA A 282 22.17 2.02 3.34
CA ALA A 282 23.23 2.32 2.38
C ALA A 282 22.73 3.20 1.22
N LEU A 283 21.51 2.96 0.73
CA LEU A 283 20.85 3.81 -0.26
C LEU A 283 20.64 5.22 0.27
N LEU A 284 20.05 5.36 1.46
CA LEU A 284 19.85 6.67 2.11
C LEU A 284 21.17 7.39 2.34
N ALA A 285 22.22 6.69 2.77
CA ALA A 285 23.55 7.27 2.95
C ALA A 285 24.14 7.78 1.63
N ASN A 286 24.00 7.02 0.54
CA ASN A 286 24.49 7.39 -0.78
C ASN A 286 23.72 8.59 -1.36
N GLU A 287 22.39 8.63 -1.18
CA GLU A 287 21.58 9.81 -1.53
C GLU A 287 22.03 11.04 -0.74
N THR A 288 22.23 10.90 0.57
CA THR A 288 22.71 11.99 1.43
C THR A 288 24.13 12.43 1.05
N GLU A 289 25.00 11.50 0.65
CA GLU A 289 26.36 11.80 0.18
C GLU A 289 26.32 12.55 -1.16
N GLN A 290 25.47 12.13 -2.10
CA GLN A 290 25.27 12.82 -3.38
C GLN A 290 24.69 14.23 -3.19
N GLU A 291 23.73 14.40 -2.29
CA GLU A 291 23.20 15.72 -1.94
C GLU A 291 24.27 16.61 -1.31
N ASN A 292 25.08 16.07 -0.38
CA ASN A 292 26.18 16.80 0.23
C ASN A 292 27.27 17.17 -0.77
N ASP A 293 27.60 16.28 -1.71
CA ASP A 293 28.55 16.56 -2.80
C ASP A 293 28.03 17.65 -3.74
N GLN A 294 26.73 17.66 -4.05
CA GLN A 294 26.11 18.74 -4.81
C GLN A 294 26.19 20.08 -4.06
N ILE A 295 25.93 20.09 -2.74
CA ILE A 295 26.06 21.28 -1.90
C ILE A 295 27.51 21.77 -1.84
N LEU A 296 28.48 20.86 -1.74
CA LEU A 296 29.91 21.19 -1.72
C LEU A 296 30.36 21.79 -3.06
N ARG A 297 29.96 21.20 -4.19
CA ARG A 297 30.25 21.75 -5.53
C ARG A 297 29.66 23.15 -5.73
N LEU A 298 28.42 23.38 -5.28
CA LEU A 298 27.78 24.70 -5.31
C LEU A 298 28.52 25.72 -4.44
N LYS A 299 29.04 25.30 -3.27
CA LYS A 299 29.87 26.15 -2.40
C LYS A 299 31.23 26.46 -3.03
N GLU A 300 31.87 25.50 -3.69
CA GLU A 300 33.15 25.73 -4.37
C GLU A 300 32.99 26.66 -5.58
N GLU A 301 31.90 26.53 -6.34
CA GLU A 301 31.59 27.42 -7.47
C GLU A 301 31.30 28.86 -7.03
N THR A 302 30.57 29.04 -5.91
CA THR A 302 30.31 30.36 -5.34
C THR A 302 31.59 30.99 -4.76
N THR A 303 32.37 30.23 -4.01
CA THR A 303 33.64 30.71 -3.41
C THR A 303 34.67 31.08 -4.49
N ASN A 304 34.76 30.33 -5.58
CA ASN A 304 35.66 30.64 -6.71
C ASN A 304 35.21 31.85 -7.55
N ARG A 305 33.90 32.13 -7.61
CA ARG A 305 33.38 33.37 -8.25
C ARG A 305 33.71 34.59 -7.39
N ASP A 306 33.54 34.48 -6.08
CA ASP A 306 33.84 35.57 -5.15
C ASP A 306 35.34 35.86 -5.07
N SER A 307 36.20 34.83 -5.08
CA SER A 307 37.66 35.02 -5.05
C SER A 307 38.23 35.66 -6.33
N LYS A 308 37.66 35.34 -7.50
CA LYS A 308 38.06 35.96 -8.78
C LYS A 308 37.61 37.41 -8.87
N ASN A 309 36.42 37.71 -8.37
CA ASN A 309 35.92 39.08 -8.28
C ASN A 309 36.78 39.92 -7.33
N ASP A 310 37.15 39.39 -6.17
CA ASP A 310 38.03 40.07 -5.21
C ASP A 310 39.46 40.26 -5.73
N ALA A 311 40.00 39.30 -6.50
CA ALA A 311 41.31 39.43 -7.14
C ALA A 311 41.31 40.52 -8.22
N MET A 312 40.29 40.57 -9.07
CA MET A 312 40.13 41.62 -10.09
C MET A 312 39.91 43.02 -9.48
N LEU A 313 39.18 43.12 -8.36
CA LEU A 313 39.02 44.38 -7.62
C LEU A 313 40.34 44.88 -7.02
N LYS A 314 41.20 43.96 -6.55
CA LYS A 314 42.52 44.30 -6.00
C LYS A 314 43.52 44.77 -7.07
N GLU A 315 43.42 44.25 -8.28
CA GLU A 315 44.31 44.61 -9.39
C GLU A 315 44.04 46.02 -9.94
N HIS A 316 42.79 46.48 -9.88
CA HIS A 316 42.35 47.78 -10.41
C HIS A 316 42.18 48.88 -9.35
N LEU A 317 42.79 48.73 -8.17
CA LEU A 317 42.75 49.69 -7.06
C LEU A 317 43.22 51.11 -7.42
N ASN A 318 44.06 51.25 -8.45
CA ASN A 318 44.65 52.52 -8.89
C ASN A 318 43.86 53.22 -10.01
N ASP A 319 42.76 52.63 -10.51
CA ASP A 319 41.89 53.24 -11.52
C ASP A 319 40.43 53.30 -11.03
N PRO A 320 40.06 54.39 -10.33
CA PRO A 320 38.76 54.49 -9.69
C PRO A 320 37.58 54.52 -10.67
N GLU A 321 37.76 54.98 -11.92
CA GLU A 321 36.68 55.00 -12.92
C GLU A 321 36.33 53.59 -13.41
N PHE A 322 37.34 52.75 -13.64
CA PHE A 322 37.14 51.37 -14.06
C PHE A 322 36.52 50.52 -12.93
N MET A 323 36.94 50.77 -11.69
CA MET A 323 36.41 50.08 -10.51
C MET A 323 34.93 50.39 -10.27
N ILE A 324 34.49 51.65 -10.44
CA ILE A 324 33.08 52.04 -10.34
C ILE A 324 32.23 51.36 -11.43
N LYS A 325 32.78 51.22 -12.64
CA LYS A 325 32.09 50.56 -13.76
C LYS A 325 31.86 49.07 -13.51
N MET A 326 32.84 48.38 -12.92
CA MET A 326 32.67 46.97 -12.51
C MET A 326 31.66 46.81 -11.38
N LEU A 327 31.70 47.67 -10.35
CA LEU A 327 30.77 47.59 -9.21
C LEU A 327 29.31 47.86 -9.62
N LYS A 328 29.09 48.74 -10.61
CA LYS A 328 27.77 48.96 -11.20
C LYS A 328 27.27 47.73 -11.96
N ALA A 329 28.13 47.13 -12.78
CA ALA A 329 27.81 45.90 -13.51
C ALA A 329 27.48 44.72 -12.56
N GLN A 330 28.18 44.59 -11.43
CA GLN A 330 27.88 43.57 -10.41
C GLN A 330 26.55 43.80 -9.68
N LYS A 331 26.13 45.05 -9.48
CA LYS A 331 24.83 45.38 -8.87
C LYS A 331 23.67 45.44 -9.87
N GLY A 332 23.92 45.20 -11.15
CA GLY A 332 22.91 45.22 -12.21
C GLY A 332 22.30 46.60 -12.45
N ILE A 333 23.08 47.68 -12.29
CA ILE A 333 22.65 49.08 -12.48
C ILE A 333 23.41 49.73 -13.63
#